data_AF-A0A942G809-F1
#
_entry.id   AF-A0A942G809-F1
#
_cell.length_a   1.000
_cell.length_b   1.000
_cell.length_c   1.000
_cell.angle_alpha   90.00
_cell.angle_beta   90.00
_cell.angle_gamma   90.00
#
_symmetry.space_group_name_H-M   'P 1'
#
loop_
_entity.id
_entity.type
_entity.pdbx_description
1 polymer ?
#
loop_
_entity_poly.entity_id
_entity_poly.type
_entity_poly.pdbx_seq_one_letter_code
_entity_poly.pdbx_strand_id
1 'polypeptide(L)'
;MNQQSDAHERYATWCQERDKYFRYVEANQVPIAQKAYDLTAIESRFREYNYLPPIIQSLDEVYSDSIESCLMVKLILIYDVADAPSVECLLGSAPKCLSQQVVEEKQVFQSATFKIPRSVVMQAESYSDGSIARLLDPSMSYIGGMNIPKFQFLIGLTPLSQLFGLNGVPSLRHPFHRFNHGIYIALNNGSQIYQVRKKEPCDWGVRPVYCPDLDEVFRSSWEANFARILNFKQIPWKYEPQMFSLKLEQHSTVYMPDFHLPDIGYVELKGKWDAAGLRKVMLFRQQYPDLPLYTIDGDMMMSLDELYSTKVPGWSKMRVAPVLARVPLKLSYSHVSKVHKHQLVILSPSSLNPEGVDAILLDGGVRIGALPDEWATVFHEKMSLGMDLYAYVSGSERSECVITVSRASADMSNIVVHPFLK
;
A
#
# COMPACT_ATOMS: atom_id res chain seq x y z
N MET A 1 40.42 30.08 -29.34
CA MET A 1 39.61 29.16 -30.16
C MET A 1 38.79 28.29 -29.22
N ASN A 2 37.52 28.08 -29.55
CA ASN A 2 36.40 27.68 -28.68
C ASN A 2 36.64 26.50 -27.71
N GLN A 3 36.67 26.78 -26.40
CA GLN A 3 36.43 25.76 -25.36
C GLN A 3 34.93 25.42 -25.21
N GLN A 4 34.03 26.32 -25.63
CA GLN A 4 32.57 26.14 -25.51
C GLN A 4 31.98 25.16 -26.54
N SER A 5 32.55 25.05 -27.75
CA SER A 5 32.10 24.07 -28.75
C SER A 5 32.46 22.64 -28.34
N ASP A 6 33.60 22.48 -27.67
CA ASP A 6 34.13 21.20 -27.19
C ASP A 6 33.28 20.61 -26.04
N ALA A 7 32.71 21.44 -25.17
CA ALA A 7 31.79 20.97 -24.12
C ALA A 7 30.44 20.46 -24.67
N HIS A 8 29.85 21.17 -25.63
CA HIS A 8 28.59 20.77 -26.25
C HIS A 8 28.72 19.46 -27.05
N GLU A 9 29.82 19.29 -27.78
CA GLU A 9 30.09 18.08 -28.55
C GLU A 9 30.39 16.87 -27.65
N ARG A 10 31.12 17.08 -26.55
CA ARG A 10 31.36 16.05 -25.52
C ARG A 10 30.09 15.67 -24.77
N TYR A 11 29.22 16.62 -24.43
CA TYR A 11 27.92 16.32 -23.85
C TYR A 11 26.99 15.60 -24.81
N ALA A 12 26.98 15.98 -26.09
CA ALA A 12 26.23 15.24 -27.11
C ALA A 12 26.75 13.80 -27.24
N THR A 13 28.06 13.60 -27.18
CA THR A 13 28.70 12.28 -27.19
C THR A 13 28.36 11.48 -25.94
N TRP A 14 28.42 12.06 -24.74
CA TRP A 14 28.00 11.42 -23.50
C TRP A 14 26.51 11.07 -23.51
N CYS A 15 25.64 11.97 -23.98
CA CYS A 15 24.21 11.68 -24.17
C CYS A 15 24.03 10.50 -25.12
N GLN A 16 24.75 10.44 -26.24
CA GLN A 16 24.68 9.31 -27.15
C GLN A 16 25.16 8.00 -26.51
N GLU A 17 26.22 8.02 -25.70
CA GLU A 17 26.73 6.84 -24.98
C GLU A 17 25.78 6.38 -23.88
N ARG A 18 25.26 7.33 -23.08
CA ARG A 18 24.23 7.10 -22.08
C ARG A 18 22.96 6.52 -22.72
N ASP A 19 22.49 7.12 -23.80
CA ASP A 19 21.29 6.67 -24.52
C ASP A 19 21.53 5.36 -25.27
N LYS A 20 22.77 5.06 -25.66
CA LYS A 20 23.16 3.73 -26.19
C LYS A 20 23.19 2.69 -25.09
N TYR A 21 23.67 3.03 -23.90
CA TYR A 21 23.62 2.16 -22.73
C TYR A 21 22.17 1.90 -22.30
N PHE A 22 21.32 2.93 -22.23
CA PHE A 22 19.89 2.76 -21.94
C PHE A 22 19.22 1.85 -22.96
N ARG A 23 19.48 2.02 -24.27
CA ARG A 23 18.98 1.11 -25.30
C ARG A 23 19.50 -0.33 -25.13
N TYR A 24 20.74 -0.52 -24.67
CA TYR A 24 21.29 -1.85 -24.37
C TYR A 24 20.63 -2.47 -23.13
N VAL A 25 20.36 -1.68 -22.10
CA VAL A 25 19.64 -2.08 -20.88
C VAL A 25 18.16 -2.33 -21.13
N GLU A 26 17.54 -1.62 -22.06
CA GLU A 26 16.17 -1.90 -22.50
C GLU A 26 16.10 -3.22 -23.28
N ALA A 27 17.14 -3.52 -24.07
CA ALA A 27 17.23 -4.76 -24.85
C ALA A 27 17.61 -6.00 -24.04
N ASN A 28 18.25 -5.82 -22.88
CA ASN A 28 18.74 -6.91 -22.03
C ASN A 28 18.14 -6.79 -20.63
N GLN A 29 17.64 -7.89 -20.05
CA GLN A 29 17.02 -7.87 -18.72
C GLN A 29 18.06 -7.64 -17.59
N VAL A 30 18.56 -6.42 -17.46
CA VAL A 30 19.53 -6.02 -16.43
C VAL A 30 18.82 -5.81 -15.09
N PRO A 31 19.30 -6.39 -13.98
CA PRO A 31 18.70 -6.20 -12.66
C PRO A 31 18.66 -4.72 -12.22
N ILE A 32 17.60 -4.31 -11.52
CA ILE A 32 17.38 -2.91 -11.09
C ILE A 32 18.57 -2.32 -10.31
N ALA A 33 19.19 -3.10 -9.42
CA ALA A 33 20.35 -2.66 -8.66
C ALA A 33 21.55 -2.35 -9.57
N GLN A 34 21.73 -3.16 -10.63
CA GLN A 34 22.78 -2.95 -11.62
C GLN A 34 22.48 -1.73 -12.49
N LYS A 35 21.21 -1.50 -12.87
CA LYS A 35 20.79 -0.27 -13.58
C LYS A 35 21.12 1.00 -12.77
N ALA A 36 20.78 1.02 -11.48
CA ALA A 36 21.06 2.15 -10.59
C ALA A 36 22.57 2.38 -10.40
N TYR A 37 23.34 1.29 -10.28
CA TYR A 37 24.80 1.34 -10.22
C TYR A 37 25.41 1.91 -11.51
N ASP A 38 24.99 1.39 -12.66
CA ASP A 38 25.52 1.79 -13.96
C ASP A 38 25.12 3.22 -14.35
N LEU A 39 23.89 3.64 -14.04
CA LEU A 39 23.46 5.04 -14.09
C LEU A 39 24.42 5.95 -13.32
N THR A 40 24.71 5.57 -12.08
CA THR A 40 25.60 6.34 -11.21
C THR A 40 27.04 6.30 -11.75
N ALA A 41 27.50 5.18 -12.31
CA ALA A 41 28.83 5.05 -12.89
C ALA A 41 28.98 5.84 -14.20
N ILE A 42 27.95 5.89 -15.04
CA ILE A 42 27.90 6.66 -16.29
C ILE A 42 27.86 8.16 -16.00
N GLU A 43 27.05 8.57 -15.01
CA GLU A 43 27.07 9.94 -14.49
C GLU A 43 28.44 10.28 -13.86
N SER A 44 29.10 9.30 -13.22
CA SER A 44 30.44 9.47 -12.65
C SER A 44 31.54 9.54 -13.70
N ARG A 45 31.39 8.94 -14.88
CA ARG A 45 32.35 9.05 -16.00
C ARG A 45 32.28 10.41 -16.68
N PHE A 46 31.13 11.07 -16.64
CA PHE A 46 31.02 12.48 -17.06
C PHE A 46 31.90 13.42 -16.23
N ARG A 47 32.40 12.99 -15.06
CA ARG A 47 33.39 13.73 -14.26
C ARG A 47 34.73 13.97 -14.98
N GLU A 48 35.07 13.19 -16.01
CA GLU A 48 36.30 13.41 -16.77
C GLU A 48 36.16 14.53 -17.83
N TYR A 49 34.93 14.97 -18.11
CA TYR A 49 34.63 15.92 -19.17
C TYR A 49 33.54 16.90 -18.72
N ASN A 50 33.92 17.88 -17.90
CA ASN A 50 33.00 18.91 -17.42
C ASN A 50 32.39 19.74 -18.57
N TYR A 51 31.05 19.80 -18.58
CA TYR A 51 30.16 20.97 -18.46
C TYR A 51 28.78 20.55 -19.03
N LEU A 52 27.68 20.68 -18.25
CA LEU A 52 26.24 20.89 -18.62
C LEU A 52 25.26 20.31 -17.55
N PRO A 53 23.94 20.67 -17.49
CA PRO A 53 23.35 21.94 -16.97
C PRO A 53 22.09 21.69 -16.05
N PRO A 54 21.14 22.64 -15.91
CA PRO A 54 20.86 23.55 -14.79
C PRO A 54 19.78 22.99 -13.81
N ILE A 55 19.92 23.00 -12.48
CA ILE A 55 19.92 24.15 -11.57
C ILE A 55 20.84 23.77 -10.39
N ILE A 56 22.12 24.11 -10.50
CA ILE A 56 23.07 24.17 -9.40
C ILE A 56 23.69 25.56 -9.53
N GLN A 57 23.56 26.40 -8.49
CA GLN A 57 23.93 27.82 -8.57
C GLN A 57 25.43 28.09 -8.77
N SER A 58 26.31 27.11 -8.57
CA SER A 58 27.47 26.83 -9.44
C SER A 58 28.11 25.52 -8.96
N LEU A 59 28.54 24.65 -9.88
CA LEU A 59 29.33 23.46 -9.54
C LEU A 59 30.73 23.85 -9.04
N ASP A 60 31.24 25.02 -9.43
CA ASP A 60 32.56 25.53 -9.03
C ASP A 60 32.65 25.79 -7.51
N GLU A 61 31.59 26.26 -6.86
CA GLU A 61 31.51 26.37 -5.39
C GLU A 61 31.36 25.01 -4.67
N VAL A 62 30.81 24.01 -5.36
CA VAL A 62 30.72 22.63 -4.83
C VAL A 62 32.11 21.98 -4.85
N TYR A 63 32.88 22.24 -5.91
CA TYR A 63 34.18 21.62 -6.19
C TYR A 63 35.41 22.44 -5.75
N SER A 64 35.25 23.68 -5.29
CA SER A 64 36.35 24.47 -4.69
C SER A 64 36.76 23.97 -3.29
N ASP A 65 35.89 23.22 -2.62
CA ASP A 65 36.15 22.72 -1.27
C ASP A 65 36.77 21.33 -1.32
N SER A 66 37.85 21.12 -0.57
CA SER A 66 38.55 19.84 -0.54
C SER A 66 37.58 18.72 -0.11
N ILE A 67 37.72 17.54 -0.72
CA ILE A 67 37.03 16.31 -0.29
C ILE A 67 37.34 16.02 1.20
N GLU A 68 38.44 16.56 1.73
CA GLU A 68 38.82 16.50 3.14
C GLU A 68 37.96 17.38 4.06
N SER A 69 37.29 18.41 3.52
CA SER A 69 36.49 19.39 4.27
C SER A 69 34.97 19.15 4.20
N CYS A 70 34.48 18.49 3.14
CA CYS A 70 33.04 18.28 2.90
C CYS A 70 32.69 16.83 2.50
N LEU A 71 31.51 16.37 2.90
CA LEU A 71 30.88 15.12 2.49
C LEU A 71 29.78 15.42 1.45
N MET A 72 29.89 14.82 0.27
CA MET A 72 28.85 14.90 -0.76
C MET A 72 27.88 13.72 -0.62
N VAL A 73 26.59 14.02 -0.54
CA VAL A 73 25.50 13.04 -0.37
C VAL A 73 24.49 13.23 -1.48
N LYS A 74 24.27 12.20 -2.32
CA LYS A 74 23.18 12.15 -3.31
C LYS A 74 22.15 11.12 -2.85
N LEU A 75 20.95 11.57 -2.53
CA LEU A 75 19.80 10.70 -2.27
C LEU A 75 19.07 10.42 -3.59
N ILE A 76 18.64 9.18 -3.77
CA ILE A 76 17.85 8.73 -4.92
C ILE A 76 16.62 8.02 -4.37
N LEU A 77 15.44 8.61 -4.62
CA LEU A 77 14.13 8.06 -4.36
C LEU A 77 13.59 7.46 -5.66
N ILE A 78 13.16 6.21 -5.60
CA ILE A 78 12.59 5.49 -6.74
C ILE A 78 11.13 5.16 -6.43
N TYR A 79 10.22 5.48 -7.33
CA TYR A 79 8.78 5.13 -7.22
C TYR A 79 8.19 4.89 -8.60
N ASP A 80 6.98 4.32 -8.67
CA ASP A 80 6.33 4.07 -9.96
C ASP A 80 5.77 5.38 -10.57
N VAL A 81 5.82 5.53 -11.89
CA VAL A 81 5.23 6.67 -12.61
C VAL A 81 3.74 6.84 -12.29
N ALA A 82 3.02 5.73 -12.10
CA ALA A 82 1.60 5.78 -11.76
C ALA A 82 1.33 6.39 -10.36
N ASP A 83 2.32 6.36 -9.46
CA ASP A 83 2.21 6.89 -8.11
C ASP A 83 2.71 8.34 -8.04
N ALA A 84 3.32 8.86 -9.12
CA ALA A 84 3.94 10.18 -9.17
C ALA A 84 3.00 11.32 -8.75
N PRO A 85 1.73 11.41 -9.21
CA PRO A 85 0.85 12.51 -8.77
C PRO A 85 0.64 12.55 -7.25
N SER A 86 0.61 11.38 -6.61
CA SER A 86 0.48 11.30 -5.15
C SER A 86 1.79 11.62 -4.45
N VAL A 87 2.92 11.06 -4.92
CA VAL A 87 4.24 11.28 -4.31
C VAL A 87 4.71 12.72 -4.49
N GLU A 88 4.38 13.38 -5.60
CA GLU A 88 4.73 14.78 -5.86
C GLU A 88 4.12 15.75 -4.85
N CYS A 89 2.96 15.41 -4.26
CA CYS A 89 2.39 16.18 -3.15
C CYS A 89 3.34 16.23 -1.94
N LEU A 90 4.01 15.12 -1.64
CA LEU A 90 5.05 15.08 -0.61
C LEU A 90 6.29 15.88 -1.04
N LEU A 91 6.77 15.64 -2.27
CA LEU A 91 7.98 16.27 -2.79
C LEU A 91 7.86 17.80 -2.88
N GLY A 92 6.66 18.31 -3.14
CA GLY A 92 6.35 19.74 -3.14
C GLY A 92 6.55 20.44 -1.79
N SER A 93 6.70 19.71 -0.69
CA SER A 93 7.12 20.26 0.60
C SER A 93 8.62 20.57 0.69
N ALA A 94 9.44 20.00 -0.22
CA ALA A 94 10.90 20.18 -0.28
C ALA A 94 11.42 20.66 -1.65
N PRO A 95 10.78 21.65 -2.31
CA PRO A 95 10.97 21.89 -3.74
C PRO A 95 12.36 22.42 -4.10
N LYS A 96 13.08 23.02 -3.15
CA LYS A 96 14.42 23.62 -3.37
C LYS A 96 15.58 22.63 -3.34
N CYS A 97 15.32 21.36 -2.99
CA CYS A 97 16.37 20.38 -2.72
C CYS A 97 16.44 19.25 -3.78
N LEU A 98 15.45 19.17 -4.64
CA LEU A 98 15.34 18.13 -5.66
C LEU A 98 16.08 18.59 -6.92
N SER A 99 17.14 17.86 -7.29
CA SER A 99 18.09 18.29 -8.32
C SER A 99 17.78 17.73 -9.70
N GLN A 100 17.25 16.51 -9.79
CA GLN A 100 17.03 15.83 -11.07
C GLN A 100 15.96 14.75 -10.95
N GLN A 101 15.06 14.70 -11.93
CA GLN A 101 14.06 13.64 -12.12
C GLN A 101 14.37 12.93 -13.43
N VAL A 102 14.52 11.60 -13.38
CA VAL A 102 14.65 10.76 -14.57
C VAL A 102 13.49 9.77 -14.59
N VAL A 103 12.85 9.61 -15.74
CA VAL A 103 11.80 8.61 -15.94
C VAL A 103 12.35 7.53 -16.86
N GLU A 104 12.36 6.30 -16.40
CA GLU A 104 12.83 5.13 -17.16
C GLU A 104 11.81 4.00 -17.03
N GLU A 105 11.37 3.45 -18.16
CA GLU A 105 10.29 2.46 -18.27
C GLU A 105 8.98 2.89 -17.58
N LYS A 106 8.77 2.47 -16.32
CA LYS A 106 7.60 2.74 -15.48
C LYS A 106 7.98 3.31 -14.12
N GLN A 107 9.21 3.77 -13.97
CA GLN A 107 9.76 4.25 -12.70
C GLN A 107 10.25 5.68 -12.84
N VAL A 108 10.10 6.41 -11.74
CA VAL A 108 10.64 7.75 -11.55
C VAL A 108 11.80 7.64 -10.57
N PHE A 109 12.93 8.22 -10.98
CA PHE A 109 14.13 8.38 -10.17
C PHE A 109 14.24 9.86 -9.81
N GLN A 110 13.85 10.18 -8.59
CA GLN A 110 13.97 11.52 -8.04
C GLN A 110 15.24 11.60 -7.20
N SER A 111 16.15 12.49 -7.56
CA SER A 111 17.39 12.68 -6.80
C SER A 111 17.55 14.07 -6.22
N ALA A 112 18.35 14.14 -5.15
CA ALA A 112 18.69 15.34 -4.42
C ALA A 112 20.16 15.25 -3.96
N THR A 113 20.94 16.30 -4.17
CA THR A 113 22.38 16.30 -3.84
C THR A 113 22.70 17.38 -2.81
N PHE A 114 23.48 17.03 -1.80
CA PHE A 114 23.84 17.90 -0.68
C PHE A 114 25.34 17.86 -0.41
N LYS A 115 25.81 18.97 0.13
CA LYS A 115 27.16 19.16 0.65
C LYS A 115 27.07 19.38 2.15
N ILE A 116 27.69 18.51 2.93
CA ILE A 116 27.70 18.58 4.39
C ILE A 116 29.13 18.85 4.84
N PRO A 117 29.43 19.95 5.56
CA PRO A 117 30.76 20.17 6.10
C PRO A 117 31.15 19.04 7.06
N ARG A 118 32.34 18.46 6.89
CA ARG A 118 32.81 17.37 7.77
C ARG A 118 32.95 17.82 9.21
N SER A 119 33.21 19.10 9.50
CA SER A 119 33.20 19.63 10.86
C SER A 119 31.85 19.42 11.58
N VAL A 120 30.73 19.54 10.87
CA VAL A 120 29.39 19.28 11.41
C VAL A 120 29.18 17.79 11.67
N VAL A 121 29.67 16.95 10.76
CA VAL A 121 29.66 15.48 10.92
C VAL A 121 30.50 15.08 12.14
N MET A 122 31.71 15.62 12.29
CA MET A 122 32.64 15.34 13.39
C MET A 122 32.18 15.89 14.74
N GLN A 123 31.50 17.04 14.78
CA GLN A 123 30.92 17.58 16.03
C GLN A 123 29.80 16.66 16.56
N ALA A 124 29.03 16.05 15.67
CA ALA A 124 28.02 15.07 16.05
C ALA A 124 28.62 13.71 16.48
N GLU A 125 29.86 13.37 16.09
CA GLU A 125 30.57 12.17 16.57
C GLU A 125 30.80 12.18 18.08
N SER A 126 30.83 13.35 18.74
CA SER A 126 30.97 13.43 20.20
C SER A 126 29.80 12.76 20.97
N TYR A 127 28.73 12.37 20.27
CA TYR A 127 27.58 11.65 20.81
C TYR A 127 27.48 10.17 20.35
N SER A 128 28.38 9.68 19.48
CA SER A 128 28.33 8.29 18.98
C SER A 128 29.72 7.69 18.73
N ASP A 129 29.98 6.50 19.27
CA ASP A 129 31.28 5.82 19.42
C ASP A 129 31.94 5.30 18.11
N GLY A 130 32.12 6.15 17.08
CA GLY A 130 32.80 5.72 15.86
C GLY A 130 33.15 6.83 14.86
N SER A 131 34.30 6.66 14.20
CA SER A 131 34.82 7.54 13.15
C SER A 131 33.95 7.56 11.87
N ILE A 132 34.04 8.63 11.06
CA ILE A 132 33.45 8.74 9.71
C ILE A 132 33.61 7.43 8.90
N ALA A 133 34.77 6.79 8.97
CA ALA A 133 35.03 5.51 8.28
C ALA A 133 34.09 4.39 8.75
N ARG A 134 33.76 4.32 10.04
CA ARG A 134 32.75 3.40 10.61
C ARG A 134 31.32 3.84 10.31
N LEU A 135 31.07 5.14 10.21
CA LEU A 135 29.76 5.72 9.84
C LEU A 135 29.34 5.29 8.43
N LEU A 136 30.31 5.05 7.55
CA LEU A 136 30.11 4.64 6.17
C LEU A 136 30.40 3.15 5.91
N ASP A 137 30.80 2.37 6.92
CA ASP A 137 31.14 0.95 6.74
C ASP A 137 29.88 0.06 6.62
N PRO A 138 29.63 -0.58 5.44
CA PRO A 138 28.49 -1.47 5.22
C PRO A 138 28.61 -2.82 5.95
N SER A 139 29.80 -3.22 6.39
CA SER A 139 30.00 -4.49 7.12
C SER A 139 29.38 -4.47 8.52
N MET A 140 29.07 -3.28 9.03
CA MET A 140 28.44 -3.04 10.32
C MET A 140 26.89 -3.03 10.25
N SER A 141 26.32 -3.49 9.14
CA SER A 141 24.87 -3.53 8.91
C SER A 141 24.36 -4.97 8.84
N TYR A 142 23.32 -5.26 9.62
CA TYR A 142 22.68 -6.59 9.66
C TYR A 142 22.06 -7.04 8.33
N ILE A 143 21.86 -6.11 7.39
CA ILE A 143 21.17 -6.36 6.11
C ILE A 143 22.04 -6.02 4.88
N GLY A 144 23.34 -5.80 5.06
CA GLY A 144 24.26 -5.44 3.96
C GLY A 144 23.97 -4.08 3.31
N GLY A 145 23.25 -3.18 4.00
CA GLY A 145 22.88 -1.83 3.56
C GLY A 145 23.27 -0.73 4.56
N MET A 146 22.79 0.51 4.42
CA MET A 146 23.06 1.56 5.42
C MET A 146 22.30 1.28 6.74
N ASN A 147 22.97 1.42 7.88
CA ASN A 147 22.35 1.26 9.21
C ASN A 147 21.35 2.42 9.50
N ILE A 148 20.21 2.10 10.10
CA ILE A 148 19.05 2.99 10.29
C ILE A 148 19.39 4.28 11.07
N PRO A 149 19.95 4.22 12.30
CA PRO A 149 20.48 5.40 12.99
C PRO A 149 21.36 6.30 12.13
N LYS A 150 22.16 5.71 11.23
CA LYS A 150 23.08 6.45 10.35
C LYS A 150 22.34 7.14 9.21
N PHE A 151 21.32 6.50 8.64
CA PHE A 151 20.41 7.13 7.69
C PHE A 151 19.71 8.34 8.33
N GLN A 152 19.14 8.17 9.52
CA GLN A 152 18.43 9.25 10.20
C GLN A 152 19.36 10.42 10.53
N PHE A 153 20.58 10.14 10.97
CA PHE A 153 21.60 11.15 11.19
C PHE A 153 21.89 11.95 9.91
N LEU A 154 22.27 11.27 8.83
CA LEU A 154 22.60 11.92 7.56
C LEU A 154 21.44 12.74 7.00
N ILE A 155 20.22 12.18 7.03
CA ILE A 155 19.02 12.88 6.56
C ILE A 155 18.67 14.06 7.47
N GLY A 156 18.88 13.94 8.78
CA GLY A 156 18.66 15.02 9.76
C GLY A 156 19.56 16.23 9.53
N LEU A 157 20.71 16.06 8.89
CA LEU A 157 21.58 17.15 8.46
C LEU A 157 21.13 17.82 7.15
N THR A 158 20.04 17.35 6.54
CA THR A 158 19.52 17.88 5.27
C THR A 158 18.08 18.37 5.41
N PRO A 159 17.62 19.28 4.54
CA PRO A 159 16.20 19.63 4.45
C PRO A 159 15.29 18.49 3.99
N LEU A 160 15.84 17.31 3.63
CA LEU A 160 15.04 16.13 3.28
C LEU A 160 14.42 15.44 4.50
N SER A 161 14.83 15.79 5.72
CA SER A 161 14.23 15.27 6.94
C SER A 161 12.70 15.36 6.96
N GLN A 162 12.11 16.36 6.31
CA GLN A 162 10.66 16.50 6.16
C GLN A 162 10.00 15.44 5.27
N LEU A 163 10.75 14.75 4.40
CA LEU A 163 10.23 13.70 3.52
C LEU A 163 10.16 12.33 4.20
N PHE A 164 10.89 12.13 5.30
CA PHE A 164 11.07 10.82 5.93
C PHE A 164 10.46 10.79 7.34
N GLY A 165 10.02 9.61 7.78
CA GLY A 165 9.46 9.43 9.12
C GLY A 165 10.52 9.43 10.21
N LEU A 166 10.15 9.88 11.42
CA LEU A 166 11.05 9.93 12.60
C LEU A 166 11.25 8.58 13.31
N ASN A 167 10.51 7.54 12.93
CA ASN A 167 10.38 6.30 13.71
C ASN A 167 11.45 5.22 13.41
N GLY A 168 12.66 5.61 13.02
CA GLY A 168 13.75 4.64 12.84
C GLY A 168 13.48 3.65 11.70
N VAL A 169 12.72 4.03 10.68
CA VAL A 169 12.60 3.24 9.46
C VAL A 169 12.91 4.15 8.28
N PRO A 170 13.87 3.79 7.41
CA PRO A 170 14.19 4.57 6.22
C PRO A 170 13.05 4.42 5.21
N SER A 171 12.04 5.26 5.36
CA SER A 171 10.84 5.28 4.54
C SER A 171 10.30 6.70 4.49
N LEU A 172 9.54 7.00 3.44
CA LEU A 172 8.82 8.27 3.36
C LEU A 172 7.96 8.49 4.62
N ARG A 173 7.72 9.74 5.01
CA ARG A 173 6.89 10.03 6.18
C ARG A 173 5.47 9.49 6.00
N HIS A 174 4.76 9.31 7.10
CA HIS A 174 3.32 9.11 7.07
C HIS A 174 2.65 10.28 6.32
N PRO A 175 1.63 10.03 5.47
CA PRO A 175 1.09 8.71 5.05
C PRO A 175 1.83 8.04 3.87
N PHE A 176 2.76 8.74 3.22
CA PHE A 176 3.45 8.33 1.98
C PHE A 176 4.33 7.06 2.08
N HIS A 177 4.68 6.61 3.29
CA HIS A 177 5.32 5.30 3.50
C HIS A 177 4.57 4.11 2.85
N ARG A 178 3.27 4.27 2.57
CA ARG A 178 2.40 3.25 1.95
C ARG A 178 2.65 3.05 0.45
N PHE A 179 3.27 4.00 -0.23
CA PHE A 179 3.67 3.83 -1.64
C PHE A 179 4.81 2.83 -1.76
N ASN A 180 4.87 2.08 -2.87
CA ASN A 180 6.03 1.22 -3.14
C ASN A 180 7.21 2.06 -3.64
N HIS A 181 8.21 2.24 -2.78
CA HIS A 181 9.37 3.09 -3.06
C HIS A 181 10.70 2.44 -2.66
N GLY A 182 11.75 2.84 -3.36
CA GLY A 182 13.15 2.52 -3.03
C GLY A 182 13.91 3.78 -2.62
N ILE A 183 14.89 3.62 -1.74
CA ILE A 183 15.75 4.71 -1.25
C ILE A 183 17.19 4.25 -1.36
N TYR A 184 17.99 5.04 -2.06
CA TYR A 184 19.42 4.82 -2.24
C TYR A 184 20.18 6.09 -1.88
N ILE A 185 21.39 5.91 -1.36
CA ILE A 185 22.30 7.01 -1.03
C ILE A 185 23.64 6.75 -1.70
N ALA A 186 24.09 7.70 -2.51
CA ALA A 186 25.42 7.74 -3.07
C ALA A 186 26.26 8.77 -2.31
N LEU A 187 27.46 8.38 -1.90
CA LEU A 187 28.42 9.24 -1.20
C LEU A 187 29.62 9.54 -2.08
N ASN A 188 30.23 10.70 -1.86
CA ASN A 188 31.42 11.16 -2.60
C ASN A 188 31.23 11.00 -4.11
N ASN A 189 30.08 11.54 -4.56
CA ASN A 189 29.63 11.56 -5.95
C ASN A 189 29.34 10.16 -6.55
N GLY A 190 29.22 9.10 -5.75
CA GLY A 190 28.97 7.73 -6.22
C GLY A 190 30.15 6.79 -6.09
N SER A 191 31.23 7.17 -5.40
CA SER A 191 32.30 6.22 -5.06
C SER A 191 31.80 5.12 -4.13
N GLN A 192 30.71 5.38 -3.39
CA GLN A 192 30.02 4.43 -2.54
C GLN A 192 28.51 4.61 -2.75
N ILE A 193 27.78 3.51 -2.92
CA ILE A 193 26.32 3.51 -3.08
C ILE A 193 25.73 2.53 -2.10
N TYR A 194 24.71 2.98 -1.37
CA TYR A 194 24.02 2.21 -0.35
C TYR A 194 22.56 2.08 -0.73
N GLN A 195 22.09 0.85 -0.81
CA GLN A 195 20.67 0.56 -0.79
C GLN A 195 20.18 0.71 0.65
N VAL A 196 19.33 1.70 0.89
CA VAL A 196 18.72 1.93 2.21
C VAL A 196 17.40 1.20 2.29
N ARG A 197 16.59 1.31 1.24
CA ARG A 197 15.32 0.58 1.09
C ARG A 197 15.24 0.05 -0.33
N LYS A 198 15.04 -1.26 -0.46
CA LYS A 198 14.75 -1.88 -1.74
C LYS A 198 13.33 -1.52 -2.15
N LYS A 199 13.13 -1.14 -3.41
CA LYS A 199 11.79 -1.11 -4.01
C LYS A 199 11.38 -2.54 -4.34
N GLU A 200 10.21 -2.97 -3.89
CA GLU A 200 9.72 -4.29 -4.25
C GLU A 200 9.20 -4.29 -5.70
N PRO A 201 9.28 -5.44 -6.41
CA PRO A 201 8.53 -5.61 -7.65
C PRO A 201 7.05 -5.26 -7.40
N CYS A 202 6.42 -4.52 -8.31
CA CYS A 202 5.01 -4.19 -8.17
C CYS A 202 4.17 -5.46 -8.34
N ASP A 203 3.77 -6.09 -7.23
CA ASP A 203 2.80 -7.18 -7.24
C ASP A 203 1.40 -6.61 -7.49
N TRP A 204 0.84 -7.01 -8.62
CA TRP A 204 -0.31 -6.40 -9.28
C TRP A 204 -1.60 -6.46 -8.46
N GLY A 205 -2.31 -5.33 -8.42
CA GLY A 205 -3.77 -5.30 -8.20
C GLY A 205 -4.30 -3.93 -7.77
N VAL A 206 -3.72 -3.38 -6.70
CA VAL A 206 -4.28 -2.22 -6.00
C VAL A 206 -3.18 -1.19 -5.78
N ARG A 207 -3.30 -0.02 -6.42
CA ARG A 207 -2.36 1.09 -6.25
C ARG A 207 -2.89 2.06 -5.20
N PRO A 208 -2.11 2.35 -4.15
CA PRO A 208 -2.52 3.32 -3.17
C PRO A 208 -2.65 4.72 -3.80
N VAL A 209 -3.53 5.55 -3.25
CA VAL A 209 -3.77 6.92 -3.72
C VAL A 209 -3.79 7.86 -2.53
N TYR A 210 -3.03 8.96 -2.63
CA TYR A 210 -3.10 10.04 -1.63
C TYR A 210 -4.40 10.84 -1.80
N CYS A 211 -5.14 11.01 -0.72
CA CYS A 211 -6.38 11.79 -0.67
C CYS A 211 -6.13 13.07 0.13
N PRO A 212 -5.91 14.23 -0.53
CA PRO A 212 -5.53 15.47 0.15
C PRO A 212 -6.57 15.97 1.16
N ASP A 213 -7.85 15.71 0.91
CA ASP A 213 -8.95 16.08 1.80
C ASP A 213 -8.97 15.27 3.11
N LEU A 214 -8.26 14.13 3.14
CA LEU A 214 -8.16 13.23 4.28
C LEU A 214 -6.75 13.19 4.88
N ASP A 215 -5.78 13.81 4.21
CA ASP A 215 -4.34 13.71 4.51
C ASP A 215 -3.85 12.26 4.76
N GLU A 216 -4.36 11.31 3.98
CA GLU A 216 -4.06 9.88 4.13
C GLU A 216 -3.97 9.18 2.76
N VAL A 217 -3.27 8.05 2.73
CA VAL A 217 -3.09 7.21 1.55
C VAL A 217 -3.90 5.92 1.70
N PHE A 218 -4.92 5.77 0.87
CA PHE A 218 -5.82 4.62 0.87
C PHE A 218 -5.47 3.64 -0.25
N ARG A 219 -5.75 2.36 -0.03
CA ARG A 219 -5.59 1.31 -1.06
C ARG A 219 -6.81 1.26 -1.98
N SER A 220 -7.98 1.70 -1.54
CA SER A 220 -9.17 1.69 -2.40
C SER A 220 -10.01 2.96 -2.32
N SER A 221 -10.81 3.21 -3.35
CA SER A 221 -11.82 4.28 -3.32
C SER A 221 -12.90 4.01 -2.28
N TRP A 222 -13.13 2.74 -1.91
CA TRP A 222 -14.07 2.36 -0.86
C TRP A 222 -13.57 2.84 0.50
N GLU A 223 -12.30 2.61 0.83
CA GLU A 223 -11.68 3.11 2.07
C GLU A 223 -11.71 4.63 2.14
N ALA A 224 -11.31 5.32 1.05
CA ALA A 224 -11.34 6.78 1.01
C ALA A 224 -12.77 7.34 1.21
N ASN A 225 -13.77 6.77 0.53
CA ASN A 225 -15.15 7.20 0.71
C ASN A 225 -15.69 6.88 2.11
N PHE A 226 -15.34 5.73 2.68
CA PHE A 226 -15.74 5.39 4.04
C PHE A 226 -15.14 6.36 5.06
N ALA A 227 -13.85 6.71 4.93
CA ALA A 227 -13.22 7.76 5.75
C ALA A 227 -13.94 9.11 5.62
N ARG A 228 -14.40 9.49 4.42
CA ARG A 228 -15.20 10.71 4.23
C ARG A 228 -16.57 10.63 4.90
N ILE A 229 -17.22 9.46 4.89
CA ILE A 229 -18.48 9.25 5.63
C ILE A 229 -18.24 9.44 7.12
N LEU A 230 -17.18 8.84 7.66
CA LEU A 230 -16.83 8.96 9.07
C LEU A 230 -16.57 10.42 9.45
N ASN A 231 -15.81 11.17 8.64
CA ASN A 231 -15.60 12.61 8.83
C ASN A 231 -16.92 13.40 8.76
N PHE A 232 -17.78 13.13 7.79
CA PHE A 232 -19.09 13.77 7.65
C PHE A 232 -19.99 13.52 8.85
N LYS A 233 -19.95 12.29 9.42
CA LYS A 233 -20.67 11.93 10.63
C LYS A 233 -19.94 12.28 11.93
N GLN A 234 -18.75 12.90 11.85
CA GLN A 234 -17.92 13.27 13.00
C GLN A 234 -17.55 12.06 13.88
N ILE A 235 -17.36 10.89 13.27
CA ILE A 235 -16.91 9.68 13.94
C ILE A 235 -15.39 9.63 13.88
N PRO A 236 -14.67 9.66 15.03
CA PRO A 236 -13.23 9.53 15.04
C PRO A 236 -12.78 8.18 14.49
N TRP A 237 -11.69 8.16 13.71
CA TRP A 237 -11.17 6.93 13.13
C TRP A 237 -9.65 6.92 13.06
N LYS A 238 -9.10 5.71 12.99
CA LYS A 238 -7.70 5.44 12.63
C LYS A 238 -7.68 4.40 11.52
N TYR A 239 -6.88 4.64 10.49
CA TYR A 239 -6.75 3.73 9.34
C TYR A 239 -5.58 2.76 9.55
N GLU A 240 -5.86 1.46 9.45
CA GLU A 240 -4.94 0.35 9.68
C GLU A 240 -4.06 0.50 10.94
N PRO A 241 -4.64 0.77 12.12
CA PRO A 241 -3.85 1.19 13.29
C PRO A 241 -3.09 0.07 13.98
N GLN A 242 -3.56 -1.18 13.82
CA GLN A 242 -3.06 -2.31 14.60
C GLN A 242 -3.16 -3.63 13.84
N MET A 243 -2.09 -4.41 13.96
CA MET A 243 -2.02 -5.79 13.51
C MET A 243 -2.41 -6.76 14.64
N PHE A 244 -3.15 -7.81 14.29
CA PHE A 244 -3.56 -8.89 15.17
C PHE A 244 -2.96 -10.20 14.69
N SER A 245 -2.36 -10.95 15.62
CA SER A 245 -1.89 -12.30 15.34
C SER A 245 -3.08 -13.26 15.42
N LEU A 246 -3.35 -13.98 14.34
CA LEU A 246 -4.35 -15.03 14.28
C LEU A 246 -3.66 -16.39 14.28
N LYS A 247 -3.99 -17.22 15.27
CA LYS A 247 -3.49 -18.59 15.34
C LYS A 247 -4.27 -19.48 14.39
N LEU A 248 -3.55 -20.23 13.57
CA LEU A 248 -4.03 -21.37 12.80
C LEU A 248 -3.40 -22.63 13.43
N GLU A 249 -3.96 -23.81 13.19
CA GLU A 249 -3.52 -25.04 13.87
C GLU A 249 -2.00 -25.27 13.81
N GLN A 250 -1.38 -24.99 12.65
CA GLN A 250 0.04 -25.27 12.41
C GLN A 250 0.88 -24.02 12.14
N HIS A 251 0.28 -22.82 12.08
CA HIS A 251 1.00 -21.59 11.80
C HIS A 251 0.24 -20.36 12.34
N SER A 252 0.82 -19.18 12.23
CA SER A 252 0.09 -17.92 12.49
C SER A 252 -0.07 -17.13 11.20
N THR A 253 -1.05 -16.24 11.17
CA THR A 253 -1.17 -15.20 10.14
C THR A 253 -1.44 -13.86 10.83
N VAL A 254 -1.29 -12.78 10.08
CA VAL A 254 -1.58 -11.43 10.56
C VAL A 254 -2.85 -10.91 9.88
N TYR A 255 -3.68 -10.27 10.68
CA TYR A 255 -4.87 -9.57 10.24
C TYR A 255 -4.84 -8.12 10.74
N MET A 256 -5.19 -7.19 9.87
CA MET A 256 -5.19 -5.76 10.14
C MET A 256 -6.48 -5.21 9.56
N PRO A 257 -7.50 -4.95 10.40
CA PRO A 257 -8.73 -4.32 9.95
C PRO A 257 -8.44 -2.94 9.32
N ASP A 258 -9.25 -2.55 8.34
CA ASP A 258 -9.05 -1.30 7.60
C ASP A 258 -9.21 -0.08 8.53
N PHE A 259 -10.19 -0.08 9.43
CA PHE A 259 -10.44 1.05 10.33
C PHE A 259 -10.64 0.60 11.78
N HIS A 260 -10.28 1.49 12.70
CA HIS A 260 -10.68 1.45 14.10
C HIS A 260 -11.40 2.74 14.48
N LEU A 261 -12.58 2.58 15.05
CA LEU A 261 -13.45 3.63 15.55
C LEU A 261 -13.44 3.53 17.08
N PRO A 262 -12.76 4.43 17.82
CA PRO A 262 -12.45 4.24 19.25
C PRO A 262 -13.63 3.85 20.16
N ASP A 263 -14.82 4.38 19.90
CA ASP A 263 -16.01 4.15 20.72
C ASP A 263 -16.98 3.09 20.13
N ILE A 264 -16.62 2.50 18.99
CA ILE A 264 -17.51 1.58 18.23
C ILE A 264 -16.83 0.22 18.02
N GLY A 265 -15.61 0.20 17.49
CA GLY A 265 -14.87 -1.04 17.19
C GLY A 265 -14.13 -0.98 15.86
N TYR A 266 -13.79 -2.15 15.32
CA TYR A 266 -13.07 -2.30 14.07
C TYR A 266 -14.01 -2.43 12.87
N VAL A 267 -13.57 -1.97 11.70
CA VAL A 267 -14.31 -2.11 10.45
C VAL A 267 -13.40 -2.72 9.39
N GLU A 268 -13.92 -3.73 8.68
CA GLU A 268 -13.31 -4.33 7.48
C GLU A 268 -14.18 -4.01 6.26
N LEU A 269 -13.59 -3.37 5.25
CA LEU A 269 -14.21 -3.14 3.96
C LEU A 269 -13.86 -4.30 3.01
N LYS A 270 -14.87 -4.87 2.33
CA LYS A 270 -14.64 -6.03 1.46
C LYS A 270 -15.33 -5.96 0.11
N GLY A 271 -14.53 -5.78 -0.95
CA GLY A 271 -15.02 -5.88 -2.33
C GLY A 271 -15.53 -7.29 -2.69
N LYS A 272 -14.62 -8.26 -2.63
CA LYS A 272 -14.91 -9.68 -2.91
C LYS A 272 -14.45 -10.53 -1.73
N TRP A 273 -15.33 -11.41 -1.28
CA TRP A 273 -15.00 -12.45 -0.31
C TRP A 273 -14.26 -13.59 -0.99
N ASP A 274 -13.02 -13.81 -0.57
CA ASP A 274 -12.23 -15.01 -0.86
C ASP A 274 -12.07 -15.86 0.41
N ALA A 275 -11.58 -17.09 0.25
CA ALA A 275 -11.43 -18.01 1.37
C ALA A 275 -10.49 -17.45 2.46
N ALA A 276 -9.45 -16.71 2.07
CA ALA A 276 -8.50 -16.12 3.01
C ALA A 276 -9.14 -15.00 3.85
N GLY A 277 -9.89 -14.09 3.23
CA GLY A 277 -10.59 -13.00 3.91
C GLY A 277 -11.68 -13.51 4.84
N LEU A 278 -12.51 -14.46 4.35
CA LEU A 278 -13.54 -15.11 5.16
C LEU A 278 -12.95 -15.77 6.41
N ARG A 279 -11.87 -16.54 6.23
CA ARG A 279 -11.19 -17.23 7.33
C ARG A 279 -10.56 -16.26 8.33
N LYS A 280 -9.96 -15.16 7.87
CA LYS A 280 -9.37 -14.14 8.76
C LYS A 280 -10.42 -13.45 9.63
N VAL A 281 -11.55 -13.04 9.03
CA VAL A 281 -12.65 -12.40 9.76
C VAL A 281 -13.24 -13.35 10.80
N MET A 282 -13.51 -14.61 10.42
CA MET A 282 -14.00 -15.63 11.35
C MET A 282 -13.02 -15.84 12.52
N LEU A 283 -11.73 -16.04 12.24
CA LEU A 283 -10.72 -16.26 13.27
C LEU A 283 -10.55 -15.04 14.17
N PHE A 284 -10.65 -13.81 13.63
CA PHE A 284 -10.59 -12.61 14.45
C PHE A 284 -11.74 -12.57 15.46
N ARG A 285 -12.98 -12.79 15.01
CA ARG A 285 -14.15 -12.84 15.89
C ARG A 285 -14.01 -13.93 16.98
N GLN A 286 -13.47 -15.09 16.63
CA GLN A 286 -13.25 -16.18 17.58
C GLN A 286 -12.13 -15.91 18.59
N GLN A 287 -11.02 -15.30 18.16
CA GLN A 287 -9.82 -15.12 19.00
C GLN A 287 -9.82 -13.79 19.77
N TYR A 288 -10.61 -12.81 19.30
CA TYR A 288 -10.76 -11.49 19.90
C TYR A 288 -12.24 -11.13 20.08
N PRO A 289 -13.03 -11.94 20.82
CA PRO A 289 -14.48 -11.74 20.95
C PRO A 289 -14.86 -10.41 21.62
N ASP A 290 -13.96 -9.85 22.44
CA ASP A 290 -14.17 -8.56 23.12
C ASP A 290 -13.93 -7.35 22.20
N LEU A 291 -13.47 -7.57 20.97
CA LEU A 291 -13.21 -6.51 19.99
C LEU A 291 -14.27 -6.58 18.88
N PRO A 292 -15.27 -5.67 18.86
CA PRO A 292 -16.28 -5.66 17.83
C PRO A 292 -15.65 -5.49 16.44
N LEU A 293 -16.07 -6.30 15.48
CA LEU A 293 -15.67 -6.21 14.08
C LEU A 293 -16.90 -6.14 13.18
N TYR A 294 -17.06 -5.00 12.52
CA TYR A 294 -18.13 -4.75 11.55
C TYR A 294 -17.60 -4.95 10.14
N THR A 295 -18.26 -5.79 9.34
CA THR A 295 -17.89 -5.94 7.92
C THR A 295 -18.78 -5.06 7.05
N ILE A 296 -18.21 -4.45 6.02
CA ILE A 296 -18.93 -3.65 5.02
C ILE A 296 -18.48 -4.13 3.65
N ASP A 297 -19.35 -4.83 2.94
CA ASP A 297 -19.05 -5.34 1.60
C ASP A 297 -19.86 -4.64 0.51
N GLY A 298 -19.83 -5.17 -0.71
CA GLY A 298 -20.50 -4.55 -1.87
C GLY A 298 -21.98 -4.23 -1.64
N ASP A 299 -22.71 -5.05 -0.89
CA ASP A 299 -24.13 -4.79 -0.60
C ASP A 299 -24.31 -3.55 0.27
N MET A 300 -23.48 -3.40 1.31
CA MET A 300 -23.53 -2.25 2.22
C MET A 300 -22.89 -1.01 1.60
N MET A 301 -21.83 -1.15 0.79
CA MET A 301 -21.23 -0.05 0.04
C MET A 301 -22.20 0.54 -0.98
N MET A 302 -23.07 -0.27 -1.58
CA MET A 302 -24.17 0.22 -2.41
C MET A 302 -25.13 1.11 -1.59
N SER A 303 -25.53 0.67 -0.39
CA SER A 303 -26.34 1.46 0.55
C SER A 303 -25.66 2.78 0.94
N LEU A 304 -24.36 2.75 1.19
CA LEU A 304 -23.59 3.95 1.54
C LEU A 304 -23.45 4.92 0.37
N ASP A 305 -23.26 4.43 -0.86
CA ASP A 305 -23.21 5.26 -2.06
C ASP A 305 -24.52 6.03 -2.28
N GLU A 306 -25.67 5.37 -2.13
CA GLU A 306 -26.98 6.02 -2.23
C GLU A 306 -27.18 7.08 -1.12
N LEU A 307 -26.79 6.76 0.12
CA LEU A 307 -26.98 7.66 1.25
C LEU A 307 -26.11 8.92 1.19
N TYR A 308 -24.87 8.79 0.70
CA TYR A 308 -23.80 9.77 0.95
C TYR A 308 -23.16 10.38 -0.30
N SER A 309 -23.25 9.75 -1.48
CA SER A 309 -22.52 10.22 -2.68
C SER A 309 -22.83 11.66 -3.09
N THR A 310 -24.06 12.12 -2.83
CA THR A 310 -24.50 13.50 -3.12
C THR A 310 -24.30 14.47 -1.96
N LYS A 311 -24.01 13.97 -0.75
CA LYS A 311 -23.92 14.76 0.49
C LYS A 311 -22.48 14.99 0.93
N VAL A 312 -21.60 14.04 0.65
CA VAL A 312 -20.22 14.01 1.12
C VAL A 312 -19.29 14.60 0.06
N PRO A 313 -18.60 15.72 0.34
CA PRO A 313 -17.63 16.31 -0.59
C PRO A 313 -16.48 15.35 -0.90
N GLY A 314 -15.90 15.48 -2.11
CA GLY A 314 -14.75 14.66 -2.52
C GLY A 314 -15.10 13.20 -2.84
N TRP A 315 -16.38 12.83 -2.92
CA TRP A 315 -16.81 11.46 -3.18
C TRP A 315 -16.19 10.88 -4.46
N SER A 316 -15.44 9.79 -4.32
CA SER A 316 -14.88 9.05 -5.44
C SER A 316 -15.96 8.19 -6.09
N LYS A 317 -16.10 8.22 -7.42
CA LYS A 317 -17.04 7.33 -8.12
C LYS A 317 -16.67 5.87 -7.84
N MET A 318 -17.62 5.09 -7.34
CA MET A 318 -17.45 3.67 -7.08
C MET A 318 -18.20 2.84 -8.11
N ARG A 319 -17.70 1.64 -8.40
CA ARG A 319 -18.51 0.58 -9.00
C ARG A 319 -19.01 -0.28 -7.86
N VAL A 320 -20.27 -0.10 -7.50
CA VAL A 320 -20.96 -0.92 -6.50
C VAL A 320 -21.97 -1.81 -7.23
N ALA A 321 -22.03 -3.06 -6.81
CA ALA A 321 -22.99 -4.04 -7.29
C ALA A 321 -23.32 -4.99 -6.14
N PRO A 322 -24.54 -5.57 -6.10
CA PRO A 322 -24.86 -6.59 -5.12
C PRO A 322 -23.85 -7.73 -5.15
N VAL A 323 -23.51 -8.24 -3.97
CA VAL A 323 -22.56 -9.35 -3.86
C VAL A 323 -23.25 -10.62 -4.37
N LEU A 324 -22.66 -11.27 -5.36
CA LEU A 324 -23.06 -12.59 -5.82
C LEU A 324 -22.12 -13.64 -5.22
N ALA A 325 -22.51 -14.20 -4.09
CA ALA A 325 -21.71 -15.16 -3.36
C ALA A 325 -22.05 -16.60 -3.78
N ARG A 326 -21.02 -17.40 -4.06
CA ARG A 326 -21.14 -18.85 -4.26
C ARG A 326 -20.69 -19.56 -3.00
N VAL A 327 -21.63 -20.25 -2.36
CA VAL A 327 -21.45 -20.77 -1.00
C VAL A 327 -21.64 -22.29 -1.03
N PRO A 328 -20.60 -23.09 -0.71
CA PRO A 328 -20.78 -24.53 -0.53
C PRO A 328 -21.63 -24.79 0.72
N LEU A 329 -22.46 -25.83 0.70
CA LEU A 329 -23.29 -26.22 1.84
C LEU A 329 -22.74 -27.46 2.53
N LYS A 330 -22.72 -27.43 3.87
CA LYS A 330 -22.58 -28.63 4.70
C LYS A 330 -23.92 -29.36 4.70
N LEU A 331 -24.13 -30.25 3.71
CA LEU A 331 -25.37 -31.00 3.56
C LEU A 331 -25.59 -32.00 4.70
N SER A 332 -26.86 -32.23 5.03
CA SER A 332 -27.26 -33.39 5.82
C SER A 332 -27.34 -34.64 4.91
N TYR A 333 -26.73 -35.75 5.33
CA TYR A 333 -26.64 -37.01 4.57
C TYR A 333 -27.99 -37.50 4.02
N SER A 334 -29.11 -37.26 4.71
CA SER A 334 -30.45 -37.70 4.31
C SER A 334 -31.08 -36.89 3.16
N HIS A 335 -30.46 -35.77 2.75
CA HIS A 335 -31.07 -34.81 1.83
C HIS A 335 -30.31 -34.61 0.52
N VAL A 336 -29.15 -35.24 0.35
CA VAL A 336 -28.29 -35.08 -0.84
C VAL A 336 -29.03 -35.42 -2.15
N SER A 337 -29.93 -36.41 -2.14
CA SER A 337 -30.71 -36.83 -3.32
C SER A 337 -31.94 -35.99 -3.62
N LYS A 338 -32.33 -35.06 -2.73
CA LYS A 338 -33.56 -34.25 -2.84
C LYS A 338 -33.33 -32.80 -3.27
N VAL A 339 -32.07 -32.43 -3.47
CA VAL A 339 -31.67 -31.07 -3.84
C VAL A 339 -31.44 -31.01 -5.35
N HIS A 340 -32.15 -30.10 -6.02
CA HIS A 340 -32.11 -29.91 -7.46
C HIS A 340 -31.66 -28.49 -7.81
N LYS A 341 -31.00 -28.35 -8.97
CA LYS A 341 -30.53 -27.05 -9.47
C LYS A 341 -31.71 -26.08 -9.67
N HIS A 342 -31.49 -24.82 -9.33
CA HIS A 342 -32.43 -23.69 -9.36
C HIS A 342 -33.55 -23.74 -8.31
N GLN A 343 -33.54 -24.69 -7.38
CA GLN A 343 -34.45 -24.62 -6.23
C GLN A 343 -34.14 -23.42 -5.34
N LEU A 344 -35.20 -22.75 -4.88
CA LEU A 344 -35.10 -21.61 -3.98
C LEU A 344 -34.77 -22.06 -2.56
N VAL A 345 -33.87 -21.32 -1.93
CA VAL A 345 -33.34 -21.57 -0.60
C VAL A 345 -33.57 -20.32 0.25
N ILE A 346 -34.10 -20.51 1.45
CA ILE A 346 -34.15 -19.50 2.50
C ILE A 346 -32.91 -19.71 3.39
N LEU A 347 -32.21 -18.62 3.66
CA LEU A 347 -31.22 -18.56 4.72
C LEU A 347 -31.88 -18.08 6.01
N SER A 348 -31.57 -18.73 7.12
CA SER A 348 -32.11 -18.36 8.43
C SER A 348 -31.07 -18.59 9.53
N PRO A 349 -31.12 -17.84 10.65
CA PRO A 349 -30.31 -18.15 11.82
C PRO A 349 -30.49 -19.61 12.22
N SER A 350 -29.40 -20.30 12.51
CA SER A 350 -29.48 -21.73 12.81
C SER A 350 -30.16 -21.98 14.15
N SER A 351 -31.02 -23.01 14.19
CA SER A 351 -31.64 -23.46 15.44
C SER A 351 -30.67 -24.24 16.34
N LEU A 352 -29.53 -24.67 15.79
CA LEU A 352 -28.53 -25.50 16.48
C LEU A 352 -27.32 -24.70 16.95
N ASN A 353 -26.97 -23.63 16.24
CA ASN A 353 -25.84 -22.76 16.55
C ASN A 353 -26.30 -21.29 16.44
N PRO A 354 -26.26 -20.49 17.53
CA PRO A 354 -26.66 -19.08 17.49
C PRO A 354 -25.94 -18.25 16.43
N GLU A 355 -24.67 -18.57 16.13
CA GLU A 355 -23.87 -17.88 15.11
C GLU A 355 -23.93 -18.56 13.74
N GLY A 356 -24.61 -19.71 13.64
CA GLY A 356 -24.77 -20.48 12.43
C GLY A 356 -25.87 -19.92 11.51
N VAL A 357 -25.80 -20.29 10.24
CA VAL A 357 -26.84 -20.00 9.25
C VAL A 357 -27.26 -21.29 8.57
N ASP A 358 -28.53 -21.63 8.70
CA ASP A 358 -29.14 -22.80 8.08
C ASP A 358 -29.69 -22.46 6.70
N ALA A 359 -29.57 -23.42 5.78
CA ALA A 359 -30.17 -23.40 4.45
C ALA A 359 -31.42 -24.28 4.43
N ILE A 360 -32.57 -23.70 4.09
CA ILE A 360 -33.89 -24.33 4.10
C ILE A 360 -34.50 -24.24 2.70
N LEU A 361 -34.98 -25.34 2.15
CA LEU A 361 -35.73 -25.29 0.88
C LEU A 361 -37.07 -24.59 1.08
N LEU A 362 -37.38 -23.65 0.18
CA LEU A 362 -38.65 -22.93 0.20
C LEU A 362 -39.84 -23.89 -0.02
N ASP A 363 -39.68 -24.83 -0.95
CA ASP A 363 -40.70 -25.85 -1.26
C ASP A 363 -40.65 -26.97 -0.20
N GLY A 364 -41.51 -26.86 0.81
CA GLY A 364 -41.66 -27.84 1.89
C GLY A 364 -40.98 -27.49 3.22
N GLY A 365 -40.25 -26.38 3.31
CA GLY A 365 -39.66 -25.91 4.57
C GLY A 365 -38.59 -26.84 5.15
N VAL A 366 -37.99 -27.69 4.31
CA VAL A 366 -37.04 -28.72 4.75
C VAL A 366 -35.64 -28.12 4.86
N ARG A 367 -35.02 -28.24 6.04
CA ARG A 367 -33.61 -27.91 6.24
C ARG A 367 -32.72 -28.87 5.43
N ILE A 368 -31.93 -28.34 4.51
CA ILE A 368 -31.04 -29.11 3.63
C ILE A 368 -29.58 -29.13 4.09
N GLY A 369 -29.17 -28.14 4.88
CA GLY A 369 -27.82 -28.07 5.42
C GLY A 369 -27.57 -26.78 6.18
N ALA A 370 -26.31 -26.55 6.50
CA ALA A 370 -25.81 -25.31 7.08
C ALA A 370 -24.73 -24.70 6.20
N LEU A 371 -24.57 -23.38 6.29
CA LEU A 371 -23.41 -22.70 5.72
C LEU A 371 -22.14 -23.09 6.50
N PRO A 372 -20.98 -23.13 5.83
CA PRO A 372 -19.68 -23.14 6.50
C PRO A 372 -19.57 -21.93 7.42
N ASP A 373 -18.85 -22.11 8.53
CA ASP A 373 -18.78 -21.17 9.63
C ASP A 373 -18.24 -19.81 9.16
N GLU A 374 -17.31 -19.82 8.19
CA GLU A 374 -16.75 -18.61 7.61
C GLU A 374 -17.79 -17.79 6.82
N TRP A 375 -18.71 -18.47 6.12
CA TRP A 375 -19.79 -17.81 5.39
C TRP A 375 -20.97 -17.45 6.29
N ALA A 376 -21.29 -18.31 7.27
CA ALA A 376 -22.31 -18.04 8.28
C ALA A 376 -22.01 -16.73 9.00
N THR A 377 -20.73 -16.49 9.35
CA THR A 377 -20.24 -15.25 9.97
C THR A 377 -20.63 -13.98 9.18
N VAL A 378 -20.56 -14.02 7.84
CA VAL A 378 -20.90 -12.87 6.98
C VAL A 378 -22.41 -12.71 6.83
N PHE A 379 -23.12 -13.79 6.52
CA PHE A 379 -24.56 -13.72 6.27
C PHE A 379 -25.39 -13.52 7.53
N HIS A 380 -24.95 -14.04 8.66
CA HIS A 380 -25.58 -13.78 9.96
C HIS A 380 -25.60 -12.27 10.26
N GLU A 381 -24.45 -11.59 10.09
CA GLU A 381 -24.35 -10.15 10.26
C GLU A 381 -25.30 -9.39 9.31
N LYS A 382 -25.30 -9.73 8.02
CA LYS A 382 -26.21 -9.12 7.04
C LYS A 382 -27.68 -9.28 7.41
N MET A 383 -28.10 -10.49 7.78
CA MET A 383 -29.49 -10.75 8.20
C MET A 383 -29.83 -9.99 9.49
N SER A 384 -28.90 -9.90 10.45
CA SER A 384 -29.11 -9.15 11.69
C SER A 384 -29.33 -7.64 11.46
N LEU A 385 -28.77 -7.09 10.37
CA LEU A 385 -29.00 -5.72 9.93
C LEU A 385 -30.32 -5.54 9.17
N GLY A 386 -31.08 -6.61 8.94
CA GLY A 386 -32.33 -6.60 8.17
C GLY A 386 -32.13 -6.72 6.66
N MET A 387 -31.03 -7.32 6.20
CA MET A 387 -30.84 -7.59 4.78
C MET A 387 -31.67 -8.78 4.33
N ASP A 388 -32.54 -8.55 3.35
CA ASP A 388 -33.24 -9.61 2.64
C ASP A 388 -32.30 -10.29 1.64
N LEU A 389 -32.15 -11.60 1.79
CA LEU A 389 -31.28 -12.42 0.96
C LEU A 389 -32.12 -13.34 0.07
N TYR A 390 -31.72 -13.43 -1.19
CA TYR A 390 -32.22 -14.39 -2.16
C TYR A 390 -31.16 -15.45 -2.39
N ALA A 391 -31.52 -16.72 -2.25
CA ALA A 391 -30.62 -17.83 -2.50
C ALA A 391 -31.26 -18.92 -3.34
N TYR A 392 -30.46 -19.58 -4.18
CA TYR A 392 -30.87 -20.73 -4.96
C TYR A 392 -29.74 -21.73 -5.15
N VAL A 393 -30.10 -22.99 -5.36
CA VAL A 393 -29.15 -24.07 -5.66
C VAL A 393 -28.53 -23.85 -7.04
N SER A 394 -27.24 -23.57 -7.10
CA SER A 394 -26.54 -23.30 -8.36
C SER A 394 -25.93 -24.54 -9.01
N GLY A 395 -25.69 -25.60 -8.24
CA GLY A 395 -25.17 -26.88 -8.73
C GLY A 395 -24.37 -27.62 -7.66
N SER A 396 -23.47 -28.49 -8.10
CA SER A 396 -22.51 -29.20 -7.24
C SER A 396 -21.08 -28.93 -7.70
N GLU A 397 -20.18 -28.65 -6.76
CA GLU A 397 -18.75 -28.54 -7.01
C GLU A 397 -18.00 -29.48 -6.08
N ARG A 398 -17.07 -30.30 -6.62
CA ARG A 398 -16.28 -31.28 -5.83
C ARG A 398 -17.14 -32.16 -4.91
N SER A 399 -18.33 -32.55 -5.39
CA SER A 399 -19.33 -33.35 -4.65
C SER A 399 -20.07 -32.61 -3.51
N GLU A 400 -19.89 -31.31 -3.36
CA GLU A 400 -20.63 -30.46 -2.43
C GLU A 400 -21.71 -29.66 -3.16
N CYS A 401 -22.90 -29.53 -2.57
CA CYS A 401 -23.94 -28.65 -3.10
C CYS A 401 -23.54 -27.19 -2.90
N VAL A 402 -23.68 -26.38 -3.95
CA VAL A 402 -23.34 -24.95 -3.93
C VAL A 402 -24.59 -24.12 -4.17
N ILE A 403 -24.89 -23.21 -3.26
CA ILE A 403 -25.91 -22.19 -3.45
C ILE A 403 -25.28 -20.90 -3.96
N THR A 404 -26.04 -20.14 -4.73
CA THR A 404 -25.74 -18.75 -5.02
C THR A 404 -26.63 -17.88 -4.17
N VAL A 405 -26.03 -16.91 -3.47
CA VAL A 405 -26.69 -15.99 -2.57
C VAL A 405 -26.44 -14.57 -3.06
N SER A 406 -27.49 -13.76 -3.11
CA SER A 406 -27.41 -12.33 -3.38
C SER A 406 -28.42 -11.58 -2.52
N ARG A 407 -28.25 -10.27 -2.41
CA ARG A 407 -29.31 -9.39 -1.88
C ARG A 407 -30.57 -9.50 -2.75
N ALA A 408 -31.74 -9.57 -2.12
CA ALA A 408 -33.01 -9.85 -2.79
C ALA A 408 -33.52 -8.70 -3.67
N SER A 409 -33.41 -7.46 -3.20
CA SER A 409 -33.70 -6.28 -4.01
C SER A 409 -32.43 -5.58 -4.45
N ALA A 410 -32.31 -5.36 -5.76
CA ALA A 410 -31.35 -4.44 -6.34
C ALA A 410 -31.87 -2.98 -6.33
N ASP A 411 -33.19 -2.78 -6.10
CA ASP A 411 -33.72 -1.45 -5.84
C ASP A 411 -33.43 -1.06 -4.38
N MET A 412 -32.97 0.17 -4.18
CA MET A 412 -32.48 0.67 -2.89
C MET A 412 -33.60 0.96 -1.88
N SER A 413 -34.74 0.29 -2.01
CA SER A 413 -35.92 0.47 -1.18
C SER A 413 -35.69 0.13 0.30
N ASN A 414 -34.73 -0.76 0.59
CA ASN A 414 -34.30 -1.10 1.94
C ASN A 414 -32.81 -0.73 2.12
N ILE A 415 -32.49 0.38 2.77
CA ILE A 415 -31.10 0.77 3.07
C ILE A 415 -30.55 -0.08 4.23
N VAL A 416 -29.56 -0.91 3.92
CA VAL A 416 -28.90 -1.76 4.92
C VAL A 416 -27.47 -1.28 5.14
N VAL A 417 -27.23 -0.75 6.34
CA VAL A 417 -25.94 -0.31 6.86
C VAL A 417 -25.90 -0.53 8.37
N HIS A 418 -24.69 -0.56 8.94
CA HIS A 418 -24.52 -0.59 10.39
C HIS A 418 -25.18 0.61 11.08
N PRO A 419 -25.75 0.45 12.29
CA PRO A 419 -26.50 1.52 12.97
C PRO A 419 -25.74 2.84 13.12
N PHE A 420 -24.43 2.80 13.36
CA PHE A 420 -23.59 4.00 13.50
C PHE A 420 -23.43 4.81 12.19
N LEU A 421 -23.85 4.24 11.04
CA LEU A 421 -23.82 4.88 9.73
C LEU A 421 -25.21 5.34 9.26
N LYS A 422 -26.26 5.08 10.02
CA LYS A 422 -27.62 5.51 9.68
C LYS A 422 -27.79 7.03 9.77
#